data_AF-A0A961UUJ1-F1
#
_entry.id   AF-A0A961UUJ1-F1
#
_cell.length_a   1.000
_cell.length_b   1.000
_cell.length_c   1.000
_cell.angle_alpha   90.00
_cell.angle_beta   90.00
_cell.angle_gamma   90.00
#
_symmetry.space_group_name_H-M   'P 1'
#
loop_
_entity.id
_entity.type
_entity.pdbx_description
1 polymer ?
#
loop_
_entity_poly.entity_id
_entity_poly.type
_entity_poly.pdbx_seq_one_letter_code
_entity_poly.pdbx_strand_id
1 'polypeptide(L)'
;MSQTPQMFTGPGSQPSDEDGAELSYMPMPSEMMTFSAQHLPEKEDIEGLDQGIAALDAVLGALGGYKKDAPADIVDLSGLTAENLELINQVLGEGEVSVVAGTTIQAQEAV
;
A
#
# COMPACT_ATOMS: atom_id res chain seq x y z
N MET A 1 -28.53 25.98 63.16
CA MET A 1 -27.51 24.95 62.81
C MET A 1 -26.89 25.37 61.50
N SER A 2 -25.63 25.80 61.54
CA SER A 2 -24.91 26.36 60.39
C SER A 2 -24.54 25.23 59.42
N GLN A 3 -24.85 25.37 58.13
CA GLN A 3 -24.51 24.39 57.11
C GLN A 3 -23.32 24.92 56.31
N THR A 4 -22.13 24.36 56.55
CA THR A 4 -20.92 24.63 55.77
C THR A 4 -21.00 23.86 54.45
N PRO A 5 -20.73 24.47 53.28
CA PRO A 5 -20.76 23.73 52.02
C PRO A 5 -19.58 22.76 51.98
N GLN A 6 -19.87 21.48 51.73
CA GLN A 6 -18.84 20.47 51.50
C GLN A 6 -18.30 20.62 50.08
N MET A 7 -17.02 20.96 49.96
CA MET A 7 -16.33 20.98 48.67
C MET A 7 -16.18 19.54 48.17
N PHE A 8 -16.78 19.25 47.02
CA PHE A 8 -16.62 17.99 46.30
C PHE A 8 -15.26 18.04 45.57
N THR A 9 -14.27 17.30 46.08
CA THR A 9 -12.98 17.13 45.41
C THR A 9 -13.02 15.85 44.57
N GLY A 10 -13.13 15.99 43.25
CA GLY A 10 -13.09 14.87 42.29
C GLY A 10 -11.72 14.77 41.61
N PRO A 11 -11.41 13.64 40.94
CA PRO A 11 -10.23 13.57 40.06
C PRO A 11 -10.32 14.67 39.00
N GLY A 12 -9.28 15.52 38.90
CA GLY A 12 -9.27 16.76 38.12
C GLY A 12 -9.44 18.06 38.94
N SER A 13 -9.79 17.98 40.22
CA SER A 13 -9.77 19.12 41.17
C SER A 13 -8.41 19.31 41.85
N GLN A 14 -7.38 18.57 41.43
CA GLN A 14 -6.02 18.78 41.92
C GLN A 14 -5.60 20.21 41.53
N PRO A 15 -5.00 20.99 42.45
CA PRO A 15 -4.38 22.23 42.05
C PRO A 15 -3.40 21.92 40.92
N SER A 16 -3.36 22.77 39.91
CA SER A 16 -2.22 22.79 38.98
C SER A 16 -0.95 22.78 39.84
N ASP A 17 0.01 21.92 39.50
CA ASP A 17 1.32 21.85 40.19
C ASP A 17 1.84 23.28 40.42
N GLU A 18 2.65 23.49 41.47
CA GLU A 18 3.14 24.83 41.87
C GLU A 18 3.84 25.58 40.71
N ASP A 19 4.25 24.87 39.66
CA ASP A 19 4.85 25.38 38.42
C ASP A 19 3.88 25.55 37.22
N GLY A 20 2.57 25.32 37.37
CA GLY A 20 1.54 25.63 36.36
C GLY A 20 1.78 25.01 34.98
N ALA A 21 2.58 23.95 34.90
CA ALA A 21 2.99 23.37 33.62
C ALA A 21 1.81 22.61 33.00
N GLU A 22 1.15 23.21 32.02
CA GLU A 22 0.33 22.44 31.08
C GLU A 22 1.20 21.37 30.44
N LEU A 23 0.73 20.13 30.47
CA LEU A 23 1.39 19.01 29.82
C LEU A 23 1.35 19.23 28.31
N SER A 24 2.37 19.91 27.79
CA SER A 24 2.59 20.07 26.36
C SER A 24 3.06 18.73 25.79
N TYR A 25 2.10 17.91 25.37
CA TYR A 25 2.39 16.68 24.67
C TYR A 25 2.94 17.02 23.28
N MET A 26 4.12 16.48 22.96
CA MET A 26 4.61 16.48 21.58
C MET A 26 3.63 15.69 20.70
N PRO A 27 3.31 16.15 19.48
CA PRO A 27 2.47 15.38 18.57
C PRO A 27 3.15 14.02 18.29
N MET A 28 2.43 12.94 18.56
CA MET A 28 2.91 11.60 18.20
C MET A 28 2.91 11.44 16.68
N PRO A 29 3.96 10.86 16.07
CA PRO A 29 3.95 10.52 14.66
C PRO A 29 2.74 9.62 14.36
N SER A 30 1.87 10.06 13.46
CA SER A 30 0.59 9.40 13.14
C SER A 30 0.67 8.50 11.92
N GLU A 31 1.72 8.60 11.12
CA GLU A 31 1.87 7.84 9.88
C GLU A 31 2.84 6.68 10.09
N MET A 32 2.29 5.46 10.12
CA MET A 32 3.06 4.23 9.94
C MET A 32 2.77 3.72 8.53
N MET A 33 3.79 3.59 7.68
CA MET A 33 3.66 2.84 6.43
C MET A 33 3.20 1.42 6.78
N THR A 34 1.94 1.12 6.48
CA THR A 34 1.37 -0.20 6.69
C THR A 34 1.46 -0.94 5.37
N PHE A 35 1.96 -2.18 5.38
CA PHE A 35 1.93 -3.04 4.22
C PHE A 35 0.46 -3.25 3.80
N SER A 36 0.14 -2.94 2.55
CA SER A 36 -1.15 -3.28 1.93
C SER A 36 -0.87 -4.32 0.86
N ALA A 37 -1.45 -5.52 1.02
CA ALA A 37 -1.37 -6.54 -0.02
C ALA A 37 -2.10 -6.07 -1.29
N GLN A 38 -1.56 -6.44 -2.44
CA GLN A 38 -2.17 -6.23 -3.75
C GLN A 38 -3.54 -6.92 -3.78
N HIS A 39 -4.55 -6.19 -4.24
CA HIS A 39 -5.90 -6.72 -4.37
C HIS A 39 -5.98 -7.62 -5.60
N LEU A 40 -5.98 -8.92 -5.40
CA LEU A 40 -6.30 -9.87 -6.45
C LEU A 40 -7.81 -9.81 -6.74
N PRO A 41 -8.22 -9.73 -8.02
CA PRO A 41 -9.63 -9.74 -8.39
C PRO A 41 -10.27 -11.09 -8.06
N GLU A 42 -11.58 -11.08 -7.81
CA GLU A 42 -12.34 -12.32 -7.63
C GLU A 42 -12.51 -13.04 -8.98
N LYS A 43 -12.91 -14.30 -8.93
CA LYS A 43 -13.02 -15.14 -10.14
C LYS A 43 -14.04 -14.57 -11.14
N GLU A 44 -15.11 -13.99 -10.64
CA GLU A 44 -16.18 -13.41 -11.45
C GLU A 44 -15.70 -12.15 -12.18
N ASP A 45 -14.72 -11.43 -11.64
CA ASP A 45 -14.20 -10.18 -12.21
C ASP A 45 -13.23 -10.43 -13.39
N ILE A 46 -12.75 -11.66 -13.54
CA ILE A 46 -11.79 -12.05 -14.59
C ILE A 46 -12.43 -12.86 -15.72
N GLU A 47 -13.76 -13.00 -15.74
CA GLU A 47 -14.47 -13.70 -16.81
C GLU A 47 -14.19 -13.03 -18.17
N GLY A 48 -13.63 -13.78 -19.12
CA GLY A 48 -13.27 -13.28 -20.45
C GLY A 48 -11.90 -12.57 -20.52
N LEU A 49 -11.13 -12.52 -19.43
CA LEU A 49 -9.76 -11.98 -19.39
C LEU A 49 -8.69 -13.07 -19.58
N ASP A 50 -9.00 -14.09 -20.39
CA ASP A 50 -8.15 -15.28 -20.56
C ASP A 50 -6.74 -14.92 -21.07
N GLN A 51 -6.62 -13.89 -21.90
CA GLN A 51 -5.33 -13.48 -22.45
C GLN A 51 -4.43 -12.82 -21.40
N GLY A 52 -5.00 -12.03 -20.49
CA GLY A 52 -4.30 -11.42 -19.36
C GLY A 52 -3.86 -12.47 -18.35
N ILE A 53 -4.74 -13.44 -18.05
CA ILE A 53 -4.39 -14.60 -17.21
C ILE A 53 -3.24 -15.39 -17.83
N ALA A 54 -3.30 -15.68 -19.14
CA ALA A 54 -2.24 -16.41 -19.83
C ALA A 54 -0.89 -15.65 -19.81
N ALA A 55 -0.92 -14.31 -19.88
CA ALA A 55 0.29 -13.49 -19.76
C ALA A 55 0.87 -13.55 -18.34
N LEU A 56 0.03 -13.50 -17.30
CA LEU A 56 0.46 -13.64 -15.90
C LEU A 56 1.04 -15.04 -15.62
N ASP A 57 0.44 -16.10 -16.18
CA ASP A 57 0.99 -17.46 -16.12
C ASP A 57 2.36 -17.56 -16.81
N ALA A 58 2.55 -16.88 -17.94
CA ALA A 58 3.84 -16.81 -18.61
C ALA A 58 4.89 -16.09 -17.76
N VAL A 59 4.53 -15.00 -17.09
CA VAL A 59 5.40 -14.30 -16.13
C VAL A 59 5.77 -15.22 -14.96
N LEU A 60 4.79 -15.92 -14.37
CA LEU A 60 5.03 -16.87 -13.29
C LEU A 60 5.99 -17.99 -13.71
N GLY A 61 5.82 -18.52 -14.93
CA GLY A 61 6.72 -19.50 -15.52
C GLY A 61 8.15 -18.99 -15.69
N ALA A 62 8.32 -17.75 -16.18
CA ALA A 62 9.63 -17.11 -16.32
C ALA A 62 10.32 -16.93 -14.95
N LEU A 63 9.58 -16.44 -13.95
CA LEU A 63 10.09 -16.28 -12.58
C LEU A 63 10.54 -17.62 -11.97
N GLY A 64 9.80 -18.70 -12.21
CA GLY A 64 10.18 -20.04 -11.78
C GLY A 64 11.44 -20.59 -12.46
N GLY A 65 11.76 -20.10 -13.67
CA GLY A 65 12.95 -20.46 -14.44
C GLY A 65 14.16 -19.54 -14.22
N TYR A 66 14.00 -18.46 -13.45
CA TYR A 66 15.00 -17.41 -13.31
C TYR A 66 16.37 -17.94 -12.87
N LYS A 67 17.42 -17.45 -13.54
CA LYS A 67 18.81 -17.70 -13.17
C LYS A 67 19.57 -16.39 -13.18
N LYS A 68 20.36 -16.19 -12.12
CA LYS A 68 21.30 -15.07 -12.06
C LYS A 68 22.22 -15.10 -13.29
N ASP A 69 22.44 -13.93 -13.88
CA ASP A 69 23.30 -13.70 -15.05
C ASP A 69 22.80 -14.35 -16.37
N ALA A 70 21.59 -14.92 -16.38
CA ALA A 70 20.92 -15.30 -17.62
C ALA A 70 20.30 -14.06 -18.31
N PRO A 71 20.02 -14.13 -19.62
CA PRO A 71 19.23 -13.10 -20.30
C PRO A 71 17.85 -12.91 -19.63
N ALA A 72 17.30 -11.70 -19.74
CA ALA A 72 15.95 -11.41 -19.27
C ALA A 72 14.89 -12.16 -20.10
N ASP A 73 13.91 -12.74 -19.43
CA ASP A 73 12.70 -13.24 -20.08
C ASP A 73 11.78 -12.06 -20.46
N ILE A 74 11.11 -12.19 -21.59
CA ILE A 74 10.22 -11.15 -22.14
C ILE A 74 8.85 -11.78 -22.41
N VAL A 75 7.82 -11.22 -21.79
CA VAL A 75 6.42 -11.52 -22.10
C VAL A 75 5.88 -10.37 -22.93
N ASP A 76 5.54 -10.65 -24.19
CA ASP A 76 4.96 -9.65 -25.09
C ASP A 76 3.48 -9.45 -24.77
N LEU A 77 3.11 -8.21 -24.41
CA LEU A 77 1.74 -7.80 -24.12
C LEU A 77 1.07 -7.13 -25.32
N SER A 78 1.75 -7.05 -26.45
CA SER A 78 1.21 -6.43 -27.66
C SER A 78 -0.05 -7.16 -28.13
N GLY A 79 -1.09 -6.38 -28.47
CA GLY A 79 -2.37 -6.91 -28.95
C GLY A 79 -3.37 -7.34 -27.86
N LEU A 80 -3.01 -7.24 -26.57
CA LEU A 80 -3.99 -7.41 -25.49
C LEU A 80 -5.02 -6.26 -25.47
N THR A 81 -6.25 -6.58 -25.04
CA THR A 81 -7.27 -5.55 -24.82
C THR A 81 -6.93 -4.71 -23.58
N ALA A 82 -7.55 -3.53 -23.47
CA ALA A 82 -7.36 -2.67 -22.31
C ALA A 82 -7.75 -3.36 -20.99
N GLU A 83 -8.83 -4.16 -20.98
CA GLU A 83 -9.27 -4.89 -19.78
C GLU A 83 -8.26 -5.96 -19.35
N ASN A 84 -7.64 -6.65 -20.31
CA ASN A 84 -6.58 -7.62 -20.02
C ASN A 84 -5.31 -6.95 -19.48
N LEU A 85 -4.96 -5.76 -20.00
CA LEU A 85 -3.83 -4.97 -19.48
C LEU A 85 -4.11 -4.42 -18.08
N GLU A 86 -5.34 -4.01 -17.79
CA GLU A 86 -5.76 -3.53 -16.48
C GLU A 86 -5.65 -4.64 -15.43
N LEU A 87 -6.08 -5.86 -15.75
CA LEU A 87 -5.88 -7.04 -14.91
C LEU A 87 -4.39 -7.24 -14.59
N ILE A 88 -3.52 -7.18 -15.60
CA ILE A 88 -2.07 -7.35 -15.41
C ILE A 88 -1.52 -6.26 -14.49
N ASN A 89 -1.87 -5.00 -14.72
CA ASN A 89 -1.42 -3.89 -13.89
C ASN A 89 -1.91 -4.02 -12.44
N GLN A 90 -3.16 -4.45 -12.24
CA GLN A 90 -3.71 -4.67 -10.91
C GLN A 90 -2.97 -5.80 -10.17
N VAL A 91 -2.71 -6.92 -10.84
CA VAL A 91 -2.08 -8.09 -10.24
C VAL A 91 -0.60 -7.84 -9.93
N LEU A 92 0.14 -7.21 -10.86
CA LEU A 92 1.56 -6.91 -10.68
C LEU A 92 1.81 -5.69 -9.78
N GLY A 93 0.86 -4.74 -9.74
CA GLY A 93 1.00 -3.50 -8.99
C GLY A 93 2.17 -2.62 -9.44
N GLU A 94 2.45 -1.59 -8.64
CA GLU A 94 3.55 -0.64 -8.86
C GLU A 94 4.51 -0.69 -7.66
N GLY A 95 5.76 -1.04 -7.95
CA GLY A 95 6.89 -1.02 -7.02
C GLY A 95 7.53 0.36 -6.85
N GLU A 96 8.66 0.40 -6.14
CA GLU A 96 9.32 1.65 -5.76
C GLU A 96 10.15 2.27 -6.89
N VAL A 97 10.59 1.44 -7.85
CA VAL A 97 11.46 1.87 -8.94
C VAL A 97 10.68 2.16 -10.21
N SER A 98 10.87 3.36 -10.76
CA SER A 98 10.40 3.75 -12.09
C SER A 98 11.52 4.41 -12.91
N VAL A 99 11.49 4.21 -14.23
CA VAL A 99 12.47 4.77 -15.16
C VAL A 99 11.75 5.29 -16.40
N VAL A 100 12.10 6.51 -16.81
CA VAL A 100 11.67 7.09 -18.09
C VAL A 100 12.91 7.38 -18.93
N ALA A 101 12.95 6.88 -20.16
CA ALA A 101 14.06 7.09 -21.09
C ALA A 101 13.55 7.63 -22.44
N GLY A 102 13.89 8.88 -22.74
CA GLY A 102 13.38 9.57 -23.92
C GLY A 102 11.88 9.81 -23.84
N THR A 103 11.16 9.72 -24.96
CA THR A 103 9.71 9.99 -25.05
C THR A 103 8.85 8.74 -25.18
N THR A 104 9.45 7.57 -25.39
CA THR A 104 8.73 6.33 -25.75
C THR A 104 9.00 5.16 -24.82
N ILE A 105 9.95 5.27 -23.89
CA ILE A 105 10.31 4.17 -22.98
C ILE A 105 9.98 4.57 -21.55
N GLN A 106 9.18 3.73 -20.92
CA GLN A 106 8.86 3.76 -19.51
C GLN A 106 9.03 2.34 -18.98
N ALA A 107 9.59 2.21 -17.79
CA ALA A 107 9.69 0.95 -17.06
C ALA A 107 9.27 1.19 -15.62
N GLN A 108 8.47 0.28 -15.08
CA GLN A 108 7.94 0.32 -13.74
C GLN A 108 8.22 -1.05 -13.11
N GLU A 109 8.80 -1.06 -11.93
CA GLU A 109 8.92 -2.26 -11.11
C GLU A 109 7.53 -2.70 -10.64
N ALA A 110 7.32 -4.02 -10.55
CA ALA A 110 6.13 -4.65 -9.97
C ALA A 110 6.42 -5.10 -8.53
N VAL A 111 5.39 -5.29 -7.69
CA VAL A 111 5.52 -5.75 -6.28
C VAL A 111 5.43 -7.27 -6.17
#